data_AF-A0A534AZN7-F1
#
_entry.id   AF-A0A534AZN7-F1
#
_cell.length_a   1.000
_cell.length_b   1.000
_cell.length_c   1.000
_cell.angle_alpha   90.00
_cell.angle_beta   90.00
_cell.angle_gamma   90.00
#
_symmetry.space_group_name_H-M   'P 1'
#
loop_
_entity.id
_entity.type
_entity.pdbx_description
1 polymer ?
#
loop_
_entity_poly.entity_id
_entity_poly.type
_entity_poly.pdbx_seq_one_letter_code
_entity_poly.pdbx_strand_id
1 'polypeptide(L)'
;MEASAKFVLDASPALIRDHNQALINYFFERLPEGYRLASPRHALQRGVFGCIEVGSRGDTESLYQTLRDERFVVALREGKIRVAPHLLNSTQDIDRLLVVMAKARKEARHVAH
;
A
#
# COMPACT_ATOMS: atom_id res chain seq x y z
N MET A 1 -14.06 26.14 3.44
CA MET A 1 -13.56 24.80 3.83
C MET A 1 -14.75 23.87 4.11
N GLU A 2 -15.81 23.90 3.29
CA GLU A 2 -17.02 23.06 3.49
C GLU A 2 -17.16 21.90 2.49
N ALA A 3 -16.46 21.97 1.35
CA ALA A 3 -16.54 20.95 0.31
C ALA A 3 -15.97 19.57 0.74
N SER A 4 -15.00 19.56 1.66
CA SER A 4 -14.37 18.31 2.14
C SER A 4 -15.26 17.51 3.10
N ALA A 5 -16.06 18.18 3.93
CA ALA A 5 -16.97 17.49 4.86
C ALA A 5 -18.19 16.94 4.11
N LYS A 6 -18.74 17.71 3.16
CA LYS A 6 -19.91 17.29 2.38
C LYS A 6 -19.63 16.02 1.54
N PHE A 7 -18.45 15.90 0.94
CA PHE A 7 -18.07 14.70 0.18
C PHE A 7 -17.98 13.44 1.06
N VAL A 8 -17.49 13.56 2.30
CA VAL A 8 -17.46 12.45 3.26
C VAL A 8 -18.86 12.14 3.81
N LEU A 9 -19.71 13.17 3.98
CA LEU A 9 -21.09 13.02 4.44
C LEU A 9 -22.02 12.42 3.36
N ASP A 10 -21.73 12.67 2.08
CA ASP A 10 -22.46 12.11 0.94
C ASP A 10 -21.94 10.69 0.56
N ALA A 11 -20.72 10.32 1.00
CA ALA A 11 -20.16 8.99 0.78
C ALA A 11 -20.68 8.00 1.82
N SER A 12 -21.44 6.99 1.38
CA SER A 12 -21.89 5.93 2.28
C SER A 12 -20.70 5.08 2.77
N PRO A 13 -20.77 4.49 3.99
CA PRO A 13 -19.74 3.55 4.46
C PRO A 13 -19.47 2.40 3.49
N ALA A 14 -20.49 1.97 2.74
CA ALA A 14 -20.36 0.96 1.69
C ALA A 14 -19.48 1.45 0.54
N LEU A 15 -19.72 2.67 0.04
CA LEU A 15 -18.91 3.27 -1.03
C LEU A 15 -17.44 3.41 -0.61
N ILE A 16 -17.18 3.89 0.62
CA ILE A 16 -15.81 4.04 1.14
C ILE A 16 -15.12 2.67 1.21
N ARG A 17 -15.81 1.67 1.76
CA ARG A 17 -15.28 0.31 1.87
C ARG A 17 -14.98 -0.27 0.48
N ASP A 18 -15.90 -0.15 -0.46
CA ASP A 18 -15.78 -0.75 -1.79
C ASP A 18 -14.65 -0.06 -2.59
N HIS A 19 -14.52 1.26 -2.48
CA HIS A 19 -13.40 2.02 -3.03
C HIS A 19 -12.05 1.55 -2.47
N ASN A 20 -11.92 1.49 -1.14
CA ASN A 20 -10.68 1.06 -0.51
C ASN A 20 -10.34 -0.40 -0.85
N GLN A 21 -11.34 -1.28 -0.90
CA GLN A 21 -11.16 -2.67 -1.32
C GLN A 21 -10.68 -2.76 -2.78
N ALA A 22 -11.25 -1.96 -3.68
CA ALA A 22 -10.83 -1.88 -5.08
C ALA A 22 -9.37 -1.42 -5.20
N LEU A 23 -8.95 -0.40 -4.45
CA LEU A 23 -7.55 0.05 -4.43
C LEU A 23 -6.59 -1.01 -3.89
N ILE A 24 -6.96 -1.76 -2.84
CA ILE A 24 -6.13 -2.86 -2.34
C ILE A 24 -6.07 -4.03 -3.34
N ASN A 25 -7.18 -4.36 -4.01
CA ASN A 25 -7.16 -5.37 -5.08
C ASN A 25 -6.23 -4.93 -6.21
N TYR A 26 -6.36 -3.69 -6.67
CA TYR A 26 -5.51 -3.09 -7.70
C TYR A 26 -4.02 -3.17 -7.33
N PHE A 27 -3.69 -2.83 -6.07
CA PHE A 27 -2.34 -2.94 -5.51
C PHE A 27 -1.84 -4.39 -5.50
N PHE A 28 -2.64 -5.35 -5.05
CA PHE A 28 -2.25 -6.76 -4.95
C PHE A 28 -2.03 -7.42 -6.30
N GLU A 29 -2.81 -7.05 -7.32
CA GLU A 29 -2.67 -7.54 -8.69
C GLU A 29 -1.39 -7.08 -9.37
N ARG A 30 -0.87 -5.89 -8.99
CA ARG A 30 0.28 -5.24 -9.62
C ARG A 30 1.53 -5.28 -8.76
N LEU A 31 1.50 -6.05 -7.67
CA LEU A 31 2.61 -6.15 -6.76
C LEU A 31 3.86 -6.64 -7.53
N PRO A 32 5.02 -5.96 -7.43
CA PRO A 32 6.21 -6.38 -8.14
C PRO A 32 6.70 -7.76 -7.67
N GLU A 33 7.47 -8.43 -8.52
CA GLU A 33 8.06 -9.72 -8.14
C GLU A 33 8.99 -9.61 -6.92
N GLY A 34 9.01 -10.68 -6.12
CA GLY A 34 9.83 -10.78 -4.90
C GLY A 34 9.20 -10.16 -3.65
N TYR A 35 8.06 -9.50 -3.80
CA TYR A 35 7.20 -9.10 -2.68
C TYR A 35 6.24 -10.24 -2.32
N ARG A 36 5.96 -10.38 -1.03
CA ARG A 36 4.97 -11.33 -0.51
C ARG A 36 3.81 -10.57 0.12
N LEU A 37 2.59 -11.06 -0.13
CA LEU A 37 1.41 -10.61 0.58
C LEU A 37 1.39 -11.26 1.97
N ALA A 38 1.29 -10.43 3.01
CA ALA A 38 1.10 -10.86 4.39
C ALA A 38 -0.36 -10.71 4.86
N SER A 39 -1.28 -10.54 3.92
CA SER A 39 -2.73 -10.51 4.14
C SER A 39 -3.46 -11.41 3.13
N PRO A 40 -4.65 -11.94 3.47
CA PRO A 40 -5.43 -12.75 2.54
C PRO A 40 -5.74 -12.04 1.21
N ARG A 41 -5.61 -12.77 0.09
CA ARG A 41 -5.89 -12.25 -1.27
C ARG A 41 -7.37 -11.99 -1.52
N HIS A 42 -8.27 -12.70 -0.85
CA HIS A 42 -9.71 -12.48 -0.99
C HIS A 42 -10.17 -11.31 -0.10
N ALA A 43 -10.87 -10.35 -0.71
CA ALA A 43 -11.31 -9.13 -0.01
C ALA A 43 -12.23 -9.42 1.18
N LEU A 44 -13.05 -10.48 1.11
CA LEU A 44 -13.93 -10.90 2.20
C LEU A 44 -13.19 -11.46 3.43
N GLN A 45 -11.91 -11.82 3.27
CA GLN A 45 -11.08 -12.39 4.34
C GLN A 45 -10.11 -11.36 4.95
N ARG A 46 -10.20 -10.09 4.55
CA ARG A 46 -9.36 -9.01 5.08
C ARG A 46 -10.15 -7.71 5.27
N GLY A 47 -9.57 -6.78 6.03
CA GLY A 47 -10.08 -5.41 6.12
C GLY A 47 -9.79 -4.57 4.87
N VAL A 48 -9.99 -3.26 4.98
CA VAL A 48 -9.72 -2.26 3.92
C VAL A 48 -8.23 -1.90 3.76
N PHE A 49 -7.33 -2.80 4.17
CA PHE A 49 -5.88 -2.61 4.08
C PHE A 49 -5.20 -3.89 3.61
N GLY A 50 -3.97 -3.77 3.14
CA GLY A 50 -3.12 -4.88 2.75
C GLY A 50 -1.74 -4.79 3.40
N CYS A 51 -1.22 -5.92 3.86
CA CYS A 51 0.13 -6.02 4.37
C CYS A 51 1.06 -6.70 3.36
N ILE A 52 2.29 -6.20 3.27
CA ILE A 52 3.34 -6.76 2.43
C ILE A 52 4.66 -6.89 3.20
N GLU A 53 5.52 -7.76 2.70
CA GLU A 53 6.91 -7.90 3.11
C GLU A 53 7.78 -8.24 1.89
N VAL A 54 9.07 -7.97 1.97
CA VAL A 54 10.05 -8.29 0.92
C VAL A 54 11.31 -8.83 1.56
N GLY A 55 11.84 -9.93 1.02
CA GLY A 55 13.10 -10.52 1.50
C GLY A 55 13.07 -10.86 3.00
N SER A 56 14.08 -10.35 3.71
CA SER A 56 14.24 -10.40 5.16
C SER A 56 13.47 -9.27 5.87
N ARG A 57 13.40 -9.35 7.20
CA ARG A 57 12.84 -8.26 8.01
C ARG A 57 13.59 -6.94 7.79
N GLY A 58 14.92 -6.97 7.70
CA GLY A 58 15.75 -5.78 7.44
C GLY A 58 15.51 -5.17 6.06
N ASP A 59 15.22 -5.99 5.05
CA ASP A 59 14.86 -5.51 3.71
C ASP A 59 13.51 -4.78 3.73
N THR A 60 12.54 -5.32 4.49
CA THR A 60 11.22 -4.68 4.65
C THR A 60 11.31 -3.39 5.45
N GLU A 61 12.15 -3.33 6.49
CA GLU A 61 12.43 -2.11 7.26
C GLU A 61 13.13 -1.05 6.39
N SER A 62 14.09 -1.43 5.56
CA SER A 62 14.76 -0.52 4.62
C SER A 62 13.78 0.05 3.60
N LEU A 63 12.92 -0.80 3.01
CA LEU A 63 11.86 -0.34 2.13
C LEU A 63 10.92 0.65 2.82
N TYR A 64 10.55 0.39 4.08
CA TYR A 64 9.71 1.31 4.84
C TYR A 64 10.35 2.70 4.97
N GLN A 65 11.67 2.78 5.21
CA GLN A 65 12.37 4.07 5.24
C GLN A 65 12.35 4.75 3.87
N THR A 66 12.65 4.03 2.79
CA THR A 66 12.57 4.58 1.42
C THR A 66 11.19 5.15 1.09
N LEU A 67 10.12 4.44 1.47
CA LEU A 67 8.75 4.92 1.27
C LEU A 67 8.48 6.21 2.06
N ARG A 68 9.00 6.33 3.28
CA ARG A 68 8.88 7.55 4.08
C ARG A 68 9.63 8.73 3.47
N ASP A 69 10.84 8.50 2.97
CA ASP A 69 11.65 9.53 2.30
C ASP A 69 10.95 10.05 1.03
N GLU A 70 10.26 9.15 0.33
CA GLU A 70 9.40 9.45 -0.83
C GLU A 70 8.01 10.01 -0.46
N ARG A 71 7.82 10.32 0.84
CA ARG A 71 6.64 10.96 1.44
C ARG A 71 5.37 10.12 1.46
N PHE A 72 5.48 8.79 1.40
CA PHE A 72 4.34 7.91 1.63
C PHE A 72 4.05 7.76 3.14
N VAL A 73 2.77 7.82 3.48
CA VAL A 73 2.29 7.54 4.84
C VAL A 73 1.79 6.10 4.89
N VAL A 74 2.69 5.19 5.28
CA VAL A 74 2.39 3.77 5.53
C VAL A 74 2.76 3.41 6.96
N ALA A 75 2.31 2.25 7.43
CA ALA A 75 2.67 1.77 8.77
C ALA A 75 3.53 0.51 8.68
N LEU A 76 4.60 0.44 9.47
CA LEU A 76 5.34 -0.81 9.70
C LEU A 76 4.85 -1.44 11.01
N ARG A 77 4.33 -2.67 10.95
CA ARG A 77 3.85 -3.43 12.13
C ARG A 77 4.31 -4.88 12.02
N GLU A 78 4.93 -5.40 13.08
CA GLU A 78 5.41 -6.79 13.14
C GLU A 78 6.27 -7.19 11.93
N GLY A 79 7.13 -6.28 11.47
CA GLY A 79 8.00 -6.52 10.30
C GLY A 79 7.30 -6.46 8.94
N LYS A 80 6.04 -6.04 8.87
CA LYS A 80 5.24 -5.94 7.64
C LYS A 80 4.80 -4.52 7.39
N ILE A 81 4.82 -4.08 6.14
CA ILE A 81 4.30 -2.77 5.74
C ILE A 81 2.81 -2.91 5.46
N ARG A 82 2.00 -2.14 6.18
CA ARG A 82 0.56 -2.00 5.99
C ARG A 82 0.26 -0.79 5.11
N VAL A 83 -0.30 -1.07 3.93
CA VAL A 83 -0.87 -0.09 3.01
C VAL A 83 -2.36 -0.02 3.29
N ALA A 84 -2.85 1.15 3.69
CA ALA A 84 -4.24 1.38 4.04
C ALA A 84 -4.75 2.64 3.31
N PRO A 85 -5.21 2.49 2.06
CA PRO A 85 -5.80 3.59 1.31
C PRO A 85 -7.03 4.15 2.02
N HIS A 86 -7.30 5.41 1.77
CA HIS A 86 -8.50 6.10 2.22
C HIS A 86 -9.29 6.64 1.03
N LEU A 87 -10.48 7.18 1.29
CA LEU A 87 -11.41 7.69 0.27
C LEU A 87 -10.75 8.65 -0.75
N LEU A 88 -9.82 9.50 -0.30
CA LEU A 88 -9.15 10.46 -1.18
C LEU A 88 -8.00 9.87 -2.01
N ASN A 89 -7.65 8.60 -1.80
CA ASN A 89 -6.63 7.96 -2.63
C ASN A 89 -7.22 7.50 -3.95
N SER A 90 -6.37 7.42 -4.95
CA SER A 90 -6.72 6.92 -6.28
C SER A 90 -5.78 5.81 -6.74
N THR A 91 -6.07 5.22 -7.90
CA THR A 91 -5.16 4.27 -8.53
C THR A 91 -3.82 4.92 -8.88
N GLN A 92 -3.79 6.22 -9.21
CA GLN A 92 -2.53 6.93 -9.47
C GLN A 92 -1.61 6.97 -8.23
N ASP A 93 -2.16 7.09 -7.03
CA ASP A 93 -1.37 7.00 -5.80
C ASP A 93 -0.75 5.61 -5.62
N ILE A 94 -1.53 4.57 -5.95
CA ILE A 94 -1.06 3.17 -5.91
C ILE A 94 0.01 2.94 -6.98
N ASP A 95 -0.16 3.47 -8.19
CA ASP A 95 0.85 3.38 -9.25
C ASP A 95 2.17 4.03 -8.83
N ARG A 96 2.10 5.23 -8.24
CA ARG A 96 3.28 5.93 -7.70
C ARG A 96 3.98 5.07 -6.63
N LEU A 97 3.20 4.46 -5.73
CA LEU A 97 3.73 3.57 -4.70
C LEU A 97 4.45 2.36 -5.31
N LEU A 98 3.84 1.71 -6.31
CA LEU A 98 4.39 0.55 -7.01
C LEU A 98 5.70 0.87 -7.74
N VAL A 99 5.79 2.06 -8.37
CA VAL A 99 7.01 2.53 -9.04
C VAL A 99 8.16 2.67 -8.05
N VAL A 100 7.92 3.32 -6.90
CA VAL A 100 8.94 3.51 -5.86
C VAL A 100 9.38 2.16 -5.28
N MET A 101 8.43 1.26 -5.00
CA MET A 101 8.74 -0.09 -4.54
C MET A 101 9.63 -0.85 -5.54
N ALA A 102 9.27 -0.84 -6.82
CA ALA A 102 10.05 -1.50 -7.87
C ALA A 102 11.48 -0.91 -7.99
N LYS A 103 11.62 0.41 -7.87
CA LYS A 103 12.93 1.10 -7.89
C LYS A 103 13.78 0.69 -6.68
N ALA A 104 13.23 0.79 -5.46
CA ALA A 104 13.93 0.41 -4.24
C ALA A 104 14.42 -1.04 -4.28
N ARG A 105 13.61 -1.95 -4.86
CA ARG A 105 14.01 -3.36 -5.00
C ARG A 105 15.16 -3.57 -5.97
N LYS A 106 15.21 -2.84 -7.09
CA LYS A 106 16.33 -2.90 -8.04
C LYS A 106 17.62 -2.41 -7.40
N GLU A 107 17.56 -1.29 -6.69
CA GLU A 107 18.71 -0.70 -5.99
C GLU A 107 19.26 -1.66 -4.92
N ALA A 108 18.40 -2.27 -4.10
CA ALA A 108 18.80 -3.25 -3.10
C ALA A 108 19.48 -4.50 -3.70
N ARG A 109 19.07 -4.92 -4.92
CA ARG A 109 19.72 -6.04 -5.62
C ARG A 109 21.09 -5.68 -6.20
N HIS A 110 21.30 -4.43 -6.58
CA HIS A 110 22.59 -3.98 -7.12
C HIS A 110 23.67 -3.81 -6.05
N VAL A 111 23.29 -3.50 -4.81
CA VAL A 111 24.24 -3.35 -3.68
C VAL A 111 24.69 -4.71 -3.12
N ALA A 112 23.92 -5.78 -3.39
CA ALA A 112 24.21 -7.13 -2.89
C ALA A 112 25.22 -7.92 -3.78
N HIS A 113 25.79 -7.29 -4.82
CA HIS A 113 26.77 -7.87 -5.72
C HIS A 113 28.12 -7.17 -5.60
#